data_AF-A0A6F8VBF7-F1
#
_entry.id   AF-A0A6F8VBF7-F1
#
_cell.length_a   1.000
_cell.length_b   1.000
_cell.length_c   1.000
_cell.angle_alpha   90.00
_cell.angle_beta   90.00
_cell.angle_gamma   90.00
#
_symmetry.space_group_name_H-M   'P 1'
#
loop_
_entity.id
_entity.type
_entity.pdbx_description
1 polymer ?
#
loop_
_entity_poly.entity_id
_entity_poly.type
_entity_poly.pdbx_seq_one_letter_code
_entity_poly.pdbx_strand_id
1 'polypeptide(L)'
;MDTTKHRKKTSRVVDWNNAYIVAALHAEGNSLRKLSLSHGYTAGALKNALHTAWPKGEALIAEAIGEKPYDIWPSRYGADKKPLSGHGQRKARGQGRHIDTKAIKRKANVNTVKSRCDVESTGSD
;
A
#
# COMPACT_ATOMS: atom_id res chain seq x y z
N MET A 1 21.37 -35.81 25.81
CA MET A 1 20.03 -35.74 26.44
C MET A 1 19.33 -34.53 25.86
N ASP A 2 18.57 -34.70 24.79
CA ASP A 2 17.87 -33.59 24.14
C ASP A 2 16.38 -33.92 24.12
N THR A 3 15.62 -33.28 25.00
CA THR A 3 14.16 -33.36 25.01
C THR A 3 13.60 -31.97 24.81
N THR A 4 13.92 -31.34 23.68
CA THR A 4 13.29 -30.09 23.28
C THR A 4 11.85 -30.36 22.85
N LYS A 5 10.94 -30.26 23.83
CA LYS A 5 9.50 -30.46 23.71
C LYS A 5 8.89 -29.36 22.84
N HIS A 6 8.75 -29.63 21.54
CA HIS A 6 8.04 -28.73 20.63
C HIS A 6 6.54 -28.75 20.97
N ARG A 7 6.09 -27.76 21.74
CA ARG A 7 4.67 -27.57 22.06
C ARG A 7 3.92 -27.36 20.74
N LYS A 8 3.07 -28.32 20.36
CA LYS A 8 2.15 -28.17 19.22
C LYS A 8 1.34 -26.89 19.45
N LYS A 9 1.62 -25.88 18.63
CA LYS A 9 0.88 -24.62 18.68
C LYS A 9 -0.50 -24.93 18.15
N THR A 10 -1.51 -24.73 18.99
CA THR A 10 -2.92 -24.66 18.59
C THR A 10 -3.01 -23.90 17.27
N SER A 11 -3.82 -24.38 16.33
CA SER A 11 -4.02 -23.79 15.00
C SER A 11 -4.46 -22.33 15.13
N ARG A 12 -3.48 -21.45 15.31
CA ARG A 12 -3.66 -20.01 15.33
C ARG A 12 -4.11 -19.66 13.94
N VAL A 13 -5.24 -18.96 13.84
CA VAL A 13 -5.65 -18.27 12.63
C VAL A 13 -4.42 -17.53 12.07
N VAL A 14 -3.89 -18.00 10.93
CA VAL A 14 -2.62 -17.53 10.35
C VAL A 14 -2.92 -16.53 9.25
N ASP A 15 -2.35 -15.33 9.35
CA ASP A 15 -2.39 -14.34 8.27
C ASP A 15 -1.60 -14.82 7.05
N TRP A 16 -2.00 -14.40 5.86
CA TRP A 16 -1.24 -14.67 4.64
C TRP A 16 0.18 -14.14 4.75
N ASN A 17 1.12 -14.88 4.15
CA ASN A 17 2.49 -14.40 4.05
C ASN A 17 2.55 -13.17 3.12
N ASN A 18 3.27 -12.13 3.55
CA ASN A 18 3.50 -10.92 2.75
C ASN A 18 3.99 -11.22 1.33
N ALA A 19 4.87 -12.22 1.17
CA ALA A 19 5.36 -12.63 -0.14
C ALA A 19 4.24 -13.21 -1.03
N TYR A 20 3.33 -13.98 -0.44
CA TYR A 20 2.19 -14.56 -1.14
C TYR A 20 1.20 -13.47 -1.57
N ILE A 21 0.95 -12.47 -0.73
CA ILE A 21 0.12 -11.30 -1.07
C ILE A 21 0.72 -10.53 -2.26
N VAL A 22 2.03 -10.32 -2.27
CA VAL A 22 2.72 -9.66 -3.38
C VAL A 22 2.65 -10.49 -4.66
N ALA A 23 2.81 -11.81 -4.56
CA ALA A 23 2.69 -12.71 -5.70
C ALA A 23 1.26 -12.72 -6.28
N ALA A 24 0.23 -12.76 -5.42
CA ALA A 24 -1.16 -12.66 -5.82
C ALA A 24 -1.45 -11.33 -6.54
N LEU A 25 -0.95 -10.21 -6.02
CA LEU A 25 -1.05 -8.92 -6.70
C LEU A 25 -0.39 -8.93 -8.08
N HIS A 26 0.78 -9.57 -8.19
CA HIS A 26 1.50 -9.66 -9.47
C HIS A 26 0.77 -10.54 -10.49
N ALA A 27 0.08 -11.61 -10.03
CA ALA A 27 -0.76 -12.44 -10.89
C ALA A 27 -1.92 -11.62 -11.49
N GLU A 28 -2.50 -10.70 -10.71
CA GLU A 28 -3.53 -9.74 -11.15
C GLU A 28 -2.96 -8.54 -11.94
N GLY A 29 -1.66 -8.54 -12.27
CA GLY A 29 -1.01 -7.44 -13.00
C GLY A 29 -0.94 -6.12 -12.21
N ASN A 30 -1.06 -6.21 -10.89
CA ASN A 30 -1.01 -5.09 -9.97
C ASN A 30 0.27 -5.12 -9.11
N SER A 31 0.66 -3.96 -8.60
CA SER A 31 1.74 -3.85 -7.62
C SER A 31 1.32 -2.88 -6.52
N LEU A 32 1.87 -3.05 -5.32
CA LEU A 32 1.61 -2.16 -4.18
C LEU A 32 1.87 -0.69 -4.53
N ARG A 33 2.92 -0.44 -5.33
CA ARG A 33 3.25 0.90 -5.81
C ARG A 33 2.21 1.43 -6.78
N LYS A 34 1.79 0.60 -7.76
CA LYS A 34 0.76 0.97 -8.75
C LYS A 34 -0.56 1.30 -8.06
N LEU A 35 -1.02 0.45 -7.14
CA LEU A 35 -2.22 0.69 -6.35
C LEU A 35 -2.11 1.97 -5.51
N SER A 36 -0.98 2.20 -4.84
CA SER A 36 -0.79 3.40 -4.04
C SER A 36 -0.95 4.67 -4.89
N LEU A 37 -0.35 4.68 -6.07
CA LEU A 37 -0.42 5.83 -6.98
C LEU A 37 -1.82 6.01 -7.58
N SER A 38 -2.50 4.93 -7.96
CA SER A 38 -3.87 4.98 -8.49
C SER A 38 -4.86 5.58 -7.50
N HIS A 39 -4.67 5.34 -6.20
CA HIS A 39 -5.52 5.90 -5.14
C HIS A 39 -5.02 7.24 -4.58
N GLY A 40 -3.98 7.85 -5.18
CA GLY A 40 -3.44 9.13 -4.73
C GLY A 40 -2.63 9.09 -3.43
N TYR A 41 -2.21 7.90 -2.99
CA TYR A 41 -1.31 7.72 -1.85
C TYR A 41 0.16 7.82 -2.27
N THR A 42 1.04 7.96 -1.28
CA THR A 42 2.49 7.87 -1.51
C THR A 42 2.86 6.45 -1.95
N ALA A 43 3.86 6.31 -2.81
CA ALA A 43 4.28 5.02 -3.38
C ALA A 43 4.60 3.90 -2.36
N GLY A 44 4.87 4.25 -1.10
CA GLY A 44 5.12 3.32 0.00
C GLY A 44 3.98 3.13 0.99
N ALA A 45 2.83 3.79 0.80
CA ALA A 45 1.73 3.76 1.76
C ALA A 45 1.16 2.34 1.93
N LEU A 46 0.88 1.63 0.84
CA LEU A 46 0.34 0.27 0.92
C LEU A 46 1.36 -0.78 1.37
N LYS A 47 2.66 -0.51 1.25
CA LYS A 47 3.70 -1.36 1.86
C LYS A 47 3.55 -1.39 3.38
N ASN A 48 3.15 -0.26 3.99
CA ASN A 48 2.96 -0.18 5.43
C ASN A 48 1.71 -0.97 5.90
N ALA A 49 0.70 -1.20 5.04
CA ALA A 49 -0.46 -2.04 5.38
C ALA A 49 -0.10 -3.49 5.69
N LEU A 50 0.94 -4.03 5.03
CA LEU A 50 1.40 -5.40 5.30
C LEU A 50 1.93 -5.54 6.73
N HIS A 51 2.57 -4.51 7.26
CA HIS A 51 3.22 -4.54 8.58
C HIS A 51 2.32 -4.04 9.71
N THR A 52 1.45 -3.04 9.43
CA THR A 52 0.62 -2.37 10.43
C THR A 52 -0.85 -2.50 10.04
N ALA A 53 -1.72 -2.77 11.02
CA ALA A 53 -3.17 -2.88 10.79
C ALA A 53 -3.73 -1.57 10.21
N TRP A 54 -4.06 -1.60 8.91
CA TRP A 54 -4.57 -0.44 8.18
C TRP A 54 -5.80 -0.86 7.37
N PRO A 55 -7.00 -0.87 7.96
CA PRO A 55 -8.18 -1.48 7.37
C PRO A 55 -8.57 -0.93 5.98
N LYS A 56 -8.27 0.36 5.74
CA LYS A 56 -8.50 0.99 4.43
C LYS A 56 -7.51 0.49 3.37
N GLY A 57 -6.22 0.38 3.72
CA GLY A 57 -5.21 -0.15 2.79
C GLY A 57 -5.35 -1.65 2.57
N GLU A 58 -5.71 -2.39 3.62
CA GLU A 58 -6.02 -3.82 3.54
C GLU A 58 -7.20 -4.08 2.61
N ALA A 59 -8.27 -3.28 2.69
CA ALA A 59 -9.41 -3.38 1.78
C ALA A 59 -9.01 -3.14 0.30
N LEU A 60 -8.17 -2.15 0.02
CA LEU A 60 -7.70 -1.87 -1.34
C LEU A 60 -6.82 -3.00 -1.91
N ILE A 61 -5.97 -3.59 -1.08
CA ILE A 61 -5.16 -4.74 -1.48
C ILE A 61 -6.06 -5.96 -1.74
N ALA A 62 -7.04 -6.19 -0.87
CA ALA A 62 -7.96 -7.30 -1.00
C ALA A 62 -8.85 -7.16 -2.25
N GLU A 63 -9.38 -5.96 -2.52
CA GLU A 63 -10.12 -5.63 -3.74
C GLU A 63 -9.30 -5.90 -5.01
N ALA A 64 -8.01 -5.56 -4.99
CA ALA A 64 -7.12 -5.81 -6.12
C ALA A 64 -6.78 -7.29 -6.35
N ILE A 65 -6.94 -8.14 -5.32
CA ILE A 65 -6.75 -9.60 -5.41
C ILE A 65 -8.10 -10.30 -5.67
N GLY A 66 -9.23 -9.63 -5.44
CA GLY A 66 -10.57 -10.23 -5.49
C GLY A 66 -10.95 -11.01 -4.24
N GLU A 67 -10.16 -10.91 -3.17
CA GLU A 67 -10.39 -11.57 -1.88
C GLU A 67 -10.90 -10.57 -0.85
N LYS A 68 -11.32 -11.07 0.32
CA LYS A 68 -11.77 -10.19 1.41
C LYS A 68 -10.63 -9.94 2.40
N PRO A 69 -10.56 -8.75 3.01
CA PRO A 69 -9.44 -8.42 3.88
C PRO A 69 -9.39 -9.29 5.14
N TYR A 70 -10.54 -9.81 5.60
CA TYR A 70 -10.60 -10.75 6.72
C TYR A 70 -10.16 -12.17 6.36
N ASP A 71 -10.13 -12.55 5.08
CA ASP A 71 -9.64 -13.85 4.62
C ASP A 71 -8.10 -13.84 4.49
N ILE A 72 -7.52 -12.68 4.15
CA ILE A 72 -6.07 -12.45 4.06
C ILE A 72 -5.45 -12.23 5.45
N TRP A 73 -6.09 -11.42 6.29
CA TRP A 73 -5.63 -11.10 7.65
C TRP A 73 -6.65 -11.50 8.73
N PRO A 74 -6.98 -12.79 8.86
CA PRO A 74 -8.00 -13.22 9.80
C PRO A 74 -7.59 -12.98 11.27
N SER A 75 -6.29 -12.78 11.60
CA SER A 75 -5.87 -12.36 12.94
C SER A 75 -6.18 -10.89 13.25
N ARG A 76 -6.42 -10.05 12.23
CA ARG A 76 -6.66 -8.61 12.39
C ARG A 76 -8.15 -8.27 12.46
N TYR A 77 -9.03 -9.20 12.11
CA TYR A 77 -10.47 -9.00 12.09
C TYR A 77 -11.15 -9.87 13.16
N GLY A 78 -12.11 -9.31 13.89
CA GLY A 78 -12.91 -10.06 14.87
C GLY A 78 -14.01 -10.90 14.22
N ALA A 79 -14.75 -11.67 15.02
CA ALA A 79 -15.89 -12.47 14.56
C ALA A 79 -16.95 -11.63 13.80
N ASP A 80 -17.08 -10.36 14.17
CA ASP A 80 -18.00 -9.41 13.52
C ASP A 80 -17.45 -8.83 12.20
N LYS A 81 -16.31 -9.34 11.69
CA LYS A 81 -15.59 -8.84 10.50
C LYS A 81 -15.18 -7.37 10.61
N LYS A 82 -15.11 -6.86 11.84
CA LYS A 82 -14.60 -5.53 12.17
C LYS A 82 -13.10 -5.64 12.44
N PRO A 83 -12.29 -4.70 11.96
CA PRO A 83 -10.87 -4.70 12.29
C PRO A 83 -10.70 -4.50 13.80
N LEU A 84 -9.88 -5.35 14.43
CA LEU A 84 -9.51 -5.28 15.84
C LEU A 84 -8.60 -4.08 16.14
N SER A 85 -8.08 -3.40 15.11
CA SER A 85 -7.25 -2.22 15.25
C SER A 85 -8.03 -1.11 15.95
N GLY A 86 -7.70 -0.87 17.22
CA GLY A 86 -8.27 0.16 18.09
C GLY A 86 -7.95 1.60 17.67
N HIS A 87 -8.31 2.00 16.45
CA HIS A 87 -8.47 3.41 16.09
C HIS A 87 -9.89 3.92 16.41
N GLY A 88 -10.72 3.11 17.09
CA GLY A 88 -12.01 3.51 17.65
C GLY A 88 -11.97 3.92 19.12
N GLN A 89 -10.84 3.71 19.84
CA GLN A 89 -10.70 4.07 21.26
C GLN A 89 -9.61 5.13 21.53
N ARG A 90 -9.05 5.79 20.52
CA ARG A 90 -8.17 6.97 20.69
C ARG A 90 -8.96 8.27 20.55
N LYS A 91 -10.05 8.43 21.31
CA LYS A 91 -10.66 9.75 21.56
C LYS A 91 -9.90 10.43 22.71
N ALA A 92 -8.63 10.77 22.51
CA ALA A 92 -7.89 11.73 23.34
C ALA A 92 -6.48 11.95 22.76
N ARG A 93 -6.22 13.18 22.30
CA ARG A 93 -4.89 13.77 22.01
C ARG A 93 -4.18 13.35 20.71
N GLY A 94 -4.18 14.27 19.74
CA GLY A 94 -3.15 14.36 18.69
C GLY A 94 -3.70 14.48 17.27
N GLN A 95 -3.64 15.68 16.72
CA GLN A 95 -4.07 16.04 15.37
C GLN A 95 -3.26 15.28 14.31
N GLY A 96 -3.93 14.56 13.41
CA GLY A 96 -3.30 14.01 12.21
C GLY A 96 -2.93 15.15 11.27
N ARG A 97 -1.65 15.21 10.87
CA ARG A 97 -1.11 16.20 9.92
C ARG A 97 -1.90 16.18 8.61
N HIS A 98 -2.55 17.29 8.29
CA HIS A 98 -3.11 17.56 6.97
C HIS A 98 -1.96 17.55 5.96
N ILE A 99 -2.00 16.65 4.97
CA ILE A 99 -1.09 16.75 3.82
C ILE A 99 -1.72 17.72 2.84
N ASP A 100 -1.08 18.88 2.63
CA ASP A 100 -1.55 19.85 1.65
C ASP A 100 -1.40 19.29 0.23
N THR A 101 -2.50 18.78 -0.32
CA THR A 101 -2.60 18.25 -1.69
C THR A 101 -2.22 19.26 -2.77
N LYS A 102 -2.16 20.57 -2.46
CA LYS A 102 -1.63 21.62 -3.35
C LYS A 102 -0.14 21.50 -3.65
N ALA A 103 0.67 20.89 -2.77
CA ALA A 103 2.13 20.83 -2.92
C ALA A 103 2.60 19.78 -3.94
N ILE A 104 1.78 18.76 -4.24
CA ILE A 104 2.15 17.68 -5.17
C ILE A 104 2.23 18.18 -6.63
N LYS A 105 1.52 19.26 -6.99
CA LYS A 105 1.47 19.77 -8.38
C LYS A 105 2.69 20.62 -8.81
N ARG A 106 3.65 20.89 -7.93
CA ARG A 106 4.83 21.74 -8.24
C ARG A 106 6.08 21.00 -8.74
N LYS A 107 6.03 19.67 -8.91
CA LYS A 107 7.16 18.86 -9.42
C LYS A 107 6.84 18.12 -10.72
N ALA A 108 6.09 18.75 -11.61
CA ALA A 108 5.89 18.30 -12.99
C ALA A 108 6.35 19.38 -13.99
N ASN A 109 7.55 19.94 -13.78
CA ASN A 109 8.22 20.71 -14.82
C ASN A 109 9.74 20.46 -14.81
N VAL A 110 10.14 19.30 -15.31
CA VAL A 110 11.40 19.18 -16.04
C VAL A 110 11.06 18.50 -17.35
N ASN A 111 10.82 19.33 -18.36
CA ASN A 111 10.39 18.88 -19.67
C ASN A 111 11.58 18.22 -20.38
N THR A 112 11.45 16.92 -20.58
CA THR A 112 11.98 16.08 -21.67
C THR A 112 12.80 16.80 -22.75
N VAL A 113 14.05 16.34 -22.90
CA VAL A 113 14.89 16.55 -24.08
C VAL A 113 14.17 15.97 -25.32
N LYS A 114 14.03 16.76 -26.39
CA LYS A 114 13.81 16.22 -27.74
C LYS A 114 14.21 17.22 -28.84
N SER A 115 15.42 17.02 -29.34
CA SER A 115 15.79 16.97 -30.77
C SER A 115 14.78 17.48 -31.81
N ARG A 116 15.17 18.51 -32.57
CA ARG A 116 14.89 18.73 -34.01
C ARG A 116 15.80 19.89 -34.49
N CYS A 117 16.89 19.64 -35.23
CA CYS A 117 17.04 19.78 -36.69
C CYS A 117 16.18 20.86 -37.39
N ASP A 118 16.78 21.44 -38.45
CA ASP A 118 16.30 22.49 -39.39
C ASP A 118 16.74 23.93 -38.99
N VAL A 119 17.85 24.50 -39.49
CA VAL A 119 18.26 24.91 -40.86
C VAL A 119 17.74 26.30 -41.23
N GLU A 120 18.65 27.16 -41.71
CA GLU A 120 18.40 28.40 -42.47
C GLU A 120 17.80 29.60 -41.69
N SER A 121 18.14 30.86 -41.92
CA SER A 121 19.03 31.55 -42.87
C SER A 121 19.08 33.04 -42.45
N THR A 122 20.18 33.74 -42.78
CA THR A 122 20.28 35.18 -43.16
C THR A 122 19.63 36.24 -42.23
N GLY A 123 20.30 37.27 -41.70
CA GLY A 123 21.27 38.17 -42.32
C GLY A 123 20.60 39.53 -42.67
N SER A 124 21.24 40.65 -42.28
CA SER A 124 20.98 42.07 -42.69
C SER A 124 19.65 42.70 -42.26
N ASP A 125 19.53 44.00 -41.95
CA ASP A 125 20.37 45.20 -42.03
C ASP A 125 19.90 46.17 -40.92
#